data_AF-A0A8J7PN90-F1
#
_entry.id   AF-A0A8J7PN90-F1
#
_cell.length_a   1.000
_cell.length_b   1.000
_cell.length_c   1.000
_cell.angle_alpha   90.00
_cell.angle_beta   90.00
_cell.angle_gamma   90.00
#
_symmetry.space_group_name_H-M   'P 1'
#
loop_
_entity.id
_entity.type
_entity.pdbx_description
1 polymer ?
#
loop_
_entity_poly.entity_id
_entity_poly.type
_entity_poly.pdbx_seq_one_letter_code
_entity_poly.pdbx_strand_id
1 'polypeptide(L)'
;MSRSLIVTLFAAVAALPAAAQQQWSTVTGKVVFDDSKNKVPQRVFPPAAKGANLPPCAAMDKDFLTEDWIVDPKTKAVKDAVVWLAPEPTADEWKRLKSTGKDRLRDFPSFKPAQIHPDLRAPAGKAIEIDQPCCRFIPHQSAIRVGQTLVIKNSAAFPHNAKYDTDNNGSDNPLISPGKEVQIPIKQPERKEVK
;
A
#
# COMPACT_ATOMS: atom_id res chain seq x y z
N MET A 1 -60.16 -60.15 -2.93
CA MET A 1 -58.85 -60.08 -2.25
C MET A 1 -57.83 -59.56 -3.24
N SER A 2 -57.34 -58.34 -3.05
CA SER A 2 -55.95 -57.90 -3.28
C SER A 2 -55.95 -56.37 -3.23
N ARG A 3 -55.37 -55.82 -2.16
CA ARG A 3 -55.22 -54.38 -1.93
C ARG A 3 -53.91 -53.94 -2.58
N SER A 4 -53.96 -53.12 -3.61
CA SER A 4 -52.76 -52.47 -4.15
C SER A 4 -52.44 -51.23 -3.32
N LEU A 5 -51.37 -51.31 -2.53
CA LEU A 5 -50.75 -50.15 -1.89
C LEU A 5 -50.07 -49.30 -2.98
N ILE A 6 -50.49 -48.05 -3.11
CA ILE A 6 -49.74 -47.03 -3.83
C ILE A 6 -48.76 -46.40 -2.84
N VAL A 7 -47.47 -46.69 -2.99
CA VAL A 7 -46.39 -46.04 -2.25
C VAL A 7 -45.96 -44.81 -3.05
N THR A 8 -46.32 -43.63 -2.56
CA THR A 8 -45.86 -42.36 -3.15
C THR A 8 -44.45 -42.07 -2.65
N LEU A 9 -43.46 -42.23 -3.53
CA LEU A 9 -42.06 -41.92 -3.24
C LEU A 9 -41.86 -40.39 -3.30
N PHE A 10 -41.71 -39.74 -2.14
CA PHE A 10 -41.25 -38.34 -2.10
C PHE A 10 -39.77 -38.30 -2.48
N ALA A 11 -39.47 -37.85 -3.70
CA ALA A 11 -38.11 -37.50 -4.08
C ALA A 11 -37.69 -36.25 -3.30
N ALA A 12 -36.77 -36.41 -2.35
CA ALA A 12 -36.07 -35.29 -1.73
C ALA A 12 -35.19 -34.64 -2.79
N VAL A 13 -35.64 -33.50 -3.34
CA VAL A 13 -34.79 -32.62 -4.13
C VAL A 13 -33.76 -32.04 -3.18
N ALA A 14 -32.55 -32.59 -3.21
CA ALA A 14 -31.41 -31.99 -2.54
C ALA A 14 -31.18 -30.62 -3.18
N ALA A 15 -31.51 -29.55 -2.45
CA ALA A 15 -31.13 -28.20 -2.83
C ALA A 15 -29.59 -28.18 -2.90
N LEU A 16 -29.05 -28.16 -4.10
CA LEU A 16 -27.63 -27.87 -4.30
C LEU A 16 -27.34 -26.54 -3.61
N PRO A 17 -26.27 -26.42 -2.80
CA PRO A 17 -25.89 -25.14 -2.25
C PRO A 17 -25.67 -24.20 -3.43
N ALA A 18 -26.44 -23.11 -3.48
CA ALA A 18 -26.21 -22.03 -4.42
C ALA A 18 -24.73 -21.67 -4.28
N ALA A 19 -23.97 -21.84 -5.37
CA ALA A 19 -22.59 -21.37 -5.42
C ALA A 19 -22.63 -19.91 -4.95
N ALA A 20 -22.00 -19.62 -3.80
CA ALA A 20 -21.98 -18.29 -3.24
C ALA A 20 -21.55 -17.34 -4.36
N GLN A 21 -22.42 -16.41 -4.75
CA GLN A 21 -22.08 -15.39 -5.75
C GLN A 21 -20.73 -14.79 -5.35
N GLN A 22 -19.76 -14.80 -6.26
CA GLN A 22 -18.46 -14.19 -6.01
C GLN A 22 -18.67 -12.69 -5.74
N GLN A 23 -18.66 -12.30 -4.46
CA GLN A 23 -18.89 -10.91 -4.02
C GLN A 23 -17.62 -10.04 -4.16
N TRP A 24 -16.47 -10.64 -4.49
CA TRP A 24 -15.18 -9.99 -4.58
C TRP A 24 -14.51 -10.25 -5.92
N SER A 25 -13.71 -9.30 -6.39
CA SER A 25 -12.91 -9.42 -7.60
C SER A 25 -11.47 -8.93 -7.35
N THR A 26 -10.52 -9.47 -8.08
CA THR A 26 -9.12 -9.04 -8.04
C THR A 26 -8.86 -7.99 -9.11
N VAL A 27 -8.31 -6.84 -8.72
CA VAL A 27 -7.79 -5.84 -9.65
C VAL A 27 -6.33 -6.15 -9.94
N THR A 28 -6.01 -6.37 -11.21
CA THR A 28 -4.63 -6.60 -11.69
C THR A 28 -4.26 -5.56 -12.74
N GLY A 29 -3.02 -5.09 -12.75
CA GLY A 29 -2.56 -4.13 -13.74
C GLY A 29 -1.07 -3.83 -13.62
N LYS A 30 -0.60 -2.91 -14.47
CA LYS A 30 0.77 -2.38 -14.46
C LYS A 30 0.71 -0.86 -14.53
N VAL A 31 1.58 -0.21 -13.78
CA VAL A 31 1.81 1.24 -13.93
C VAL A 31 3.04 1.39 -14.82
N VAL A 32 2.85 1.99 -15.98
CA VAL A 32 3.90 2.18 -16.99
C VAL A 32 4.08 3.67 -17.28
N PHE A 33 5.32 4.08 -17.49
CA PHE A 33 5.66 5.41 -17.93
C PHE A 33 5.25 5.60 -19.40
N ASP A 34 4.51 6.67 -19.69
CA ASP A 34 4.13 7.03 -21.05
C ASP A 34 5.27 7.77 -21.74
N ASP A 35 5.97 7.07 -22.64
CA ASP A 35 7.07 7.62 -23.42
C ASP A 35 6.64 8.17 -24.80
N SER A 36 5.34 8.32 -25.06
CA SER A 36 4.83 8.89 -26.31
C SER A 36 5.24 10.36 -26.52
N LYS A 37 5.47 11.10 -25.42
CA LYS A 37 5.84 12.53 -25.43
C LYS A 37 7.18 12.82 -24.75
N ASN A 38 7.65 11.94 -23.87
CA ASN A 38 8.84 12.16 -23.06
C ASN A 38 9.77 10.96 -23.14
N LYS A 39 11.08 11.19 -23.14
CA LYS A 39 12.04 10.09 -22.99
C LYS A 39 11.93 9.49 -21.59
N VAL A 40 12.17 8.18 -21.48
CA VAL A 40 12.25 7.52 -20.17
C VAL A 40 13.28 8.24 -19.30
N PRO A 41 12.91 8.66 -18.08
CA PRO A 41 13.83 9.33 -17.18
C PRO A 41 15.05 8.47 -16.88
N GLN A 42 16.24 9.07 -16.97
CA GLN A 42 17.46 8.44 -16.51
C GLN A 42 17.76 8.92 -15.08
N ARG A 43 18.02 7.96 -14.19
CA ARG A 43 18.49 8.28 -12.84
C ARG A 43 19.93 8.81 -12.94
N VAL A 44 20.21 9.86 -12.20
CA VAL A 44 21.54 10.50 -12.16
C VAL A 44 22.04 10.56 -10.73
N PHE A 45 23.32 10.82 -10.52
CA PHE A 45 23.79 11.15 -9.18
C PHE A 45 23.14 12.46 -8.72
N PRO A 46 22.61 12.54 -7.48
CA PRO A 46 22.10 13.78 -6.93
C PRO A 46 23.15 14.89 -7.04
N PRO A 47 22.79 16.15 -7.35
CA PRO A 47 23.77 17.22 -7.49
C PRO A 47 24.69 17.39 -6.27
N ALA A 48 24.16 17.18 -5.06
CA ALA A 48 24.93 17.21 -3.81
C ALA A 48 25.94 16.04 -3.67
N ALA A 49 25.79 14.99 -4.48
CA ALA A 49 26.74 13.88 -4.58
C ALA A 49 27.77 14.06 -5.71
N LYS A 50 27.59 15.07 -6.58
CA LYS A 50 28.45 15.32 -7.74
C LYS A 50 29.70 16.06 -7.29
N GLY A 51 30.81 15.33 -7.10
CA GLY A 51 32.08 15.87 -6.55
C GLY A 51 32.73 15.05 -5.42
N ALA A 52 32.15 13.88 -5.08
CA ALA A 52 32.78 12.81 -4.30
C ALA A 52 33.04 13.04 -2.79
N ASN A 53 32.28 13.90 -2.11
CA ASN A 53 32.25 13.93 -0.64
C ASN A 53 30.91 13.40 -0.11
N LEU A 54 30.45 12.25 -0.61
CA LEU A 54 29.41 11.51 0.10
C LEU A 54 29.92 11.19 1.51
N PRO A 55 29.09 11.30 2.56
CA PRO A 55 29.48 10.82 3.88
C PRO A 55 29.88 9.34 3.77
N PRO A 56 30.83 8.85 4.60
CA PRO A 56 31.36 7.48 4.49
C PRO A 56 30.26 6.41 4.41
N CYS A 57 29.15 6.65 5.11
CA CYS A 57 28.00 5.79 5.11
C CYS A 57 27.21 5.77 3.78
N ALA A 58 27.00 6.91 3.12
CA ALA A 58 26.36 6.96 1.80
C ALA A 58 27.29 6.44 0.70
N ALA A 59 28.61 6.59 0.85
CA ALA A 59 29.60 6.07 -0.09
C ALA A 59 29.58 4.53 -0.22
N MET A 60 28.94 3.82 0.71
CA MET A 60 28.74 2.36 0.64
C MET A 60 27.64 1.97 -0.36
N ASP A 61 26.78 2.90 -0.76
CA ASP A 61 25.72 2.67 -1.74
C ASP A 61 26.22 2.92 -3.17
N LYS A 62 26.38 1.83 -3.92
CA LYS A 62 26.80 1.90 -5.33
C LYS A 62 25.71 2.42 -6.26
N ASP A 63 24.45 2.44 -5.79
CA ASP A 63 23.27 2.85 -6.54
C ASP A 63 22.64 4.14 -5.96
N PHE A 64 23.48 5.03 -5.41
CA PHE A 64 23.08 6.32 -4.85
C PHE A 64 22.69 7.32 -5.96
N LEU A 65 21.64 6.99 -6.70
CA LEU A 65 21.09 7.78 -7.79
C LEU A 65 19.74 8.40 -7.37
N THR A 66 19.35 9.47 -8.04
CA THR A 66 18.05 10.12 -7.86
C THR A 66 16.90 9.12 -8.03
N GLU A 67 15.84 9.36 -7.27
CA GLU A 67 14.64 8.52 -7.24
C GLU A 67 13.36 9.29 -7.59
N ASP A 68 13.51 10.48 -8.21
CA ASP A 68 12.37 11.25 -8.74
C ASP A 68 11.52 10.41 -9.70
N TRP A 69 12.20 9.57 -10.49
CA TRP A 69 11.61 8.56 -11.36
C TRP A 69 12.48 7.32 -11.37
N ILE A 70 11.92 6.19 -10.93
CA ILE A 70 12.56 4.88 -11.08
C ILE A 70 11.75 4.09 -12.10
N VAL A 71 12.19 4.14 -13.35
CA VAL A 71 11.51 3.52 -14.50
C VAL A 71 12.42 2.50 -15.14
N ASP A 72 11.95 1.27 -15.32
CA ASP A 72 12.67 0.26 -16.08
C ASP A 72 12.72 0.65 -17.56
N PRO A 73 13.91 0.78 -18.19
CA PRO A 73 14.03 1.33 -19.53
C PRO A 73 13.42 0.44 -20.62
N LYS A 74 13.32 -0.87 -20.37
CA LYS A 74 12.83 -1.87 -21.33
C LYS A 74 11.30 -2.02 -21.27
N THR A 75 10.75 -2.16 -20.08
CA THR A 75 9.34 -2.46 -19.83
C THR A 75 8.53 -1.20 -19.51
N LYS A 76 9.19 -0.08 -19.25
CA LYS A 76 8.60 1.19 -18.80
C LYS A 76 7.89 1.07 -17.46
N ALA A 77 8.06 -0.03 -16.73
CA ALA A 77 7.45 -0.22 -15.43
C ALA A 77 7.97 0.83 -14.44
N VAL A 78 7.04 1.48 -13.74
CA VAL A 78 7.36 2.43 -12.66
C VAL A 78 7.51 1.64 -11.36
N LYS A 79 8.67 1.75 -10.71
CA LYS A 79 8.92 1.16 -9.39
C LYS A 79 8.14 1.96 -8.33
N ASP A 80 7.78 1.28 -7.23
CA ASP A 80 7.17 1.91 -6.06
C ASP A 80 5.87 2.67 -6.37
N ALA A 81 5.08 2.19 -7.32
CA ALA A 81 3.73 2.69 -7.54
C ALA A 81 2.77 2.19 -6.46
N VAL A 82 2.13 3.10 -5.71
CA VAL A 82 1.03 2.78 -4.78
C VAL A 82 -0.29 2.98 -5.49
N VAL A 83 -1.14 1.95 -5.46
CA VAL A 83 -2.54 2.05 -5.89
C VAL A 83 -3.40 1.93 -4.64
N TRP A 84 -4.21 2.95 -4.38
CA TRP A 84 -5.19 2.94 -3.30
C TRP A 84 -6.56 3.31 -3.85
N LEU A 85 -7.61 2.84 -3.17
CA LEU A 85 -8.96 3.33 -3.41
C LEU A 85 -9.12 4.65 -2.66
N ALA A 86 -9.60 5.68 -3.36
CA ALA A 86 -9.90 6.96 -2.74
C ALA A 86 -10.88 6.78 -1.57
N PRO A 87 -10.74 7.55 -0.48
CA PRO A 87 -11.73 7.54 0.59
C PRO A 87 -13.10 7.97 0.05
N GLU A 88 -14.15 7.57 0.76
CA GLU A 88 -15.50 8.08 0.51
C GLU A 88 -15.49 9.62 0.58
N PRO A 89 -15.94 10.33 -0.47
CA PRO A 89 -16.02 11.78 -0.44
C PRO A 89 -17.02 12.27 0.62
N THR A 90 -16.71 13.38 1.27
CA THR A 90 -17.64 14.12 2.13
C THR A 90 -18.85 14.63 1.33
N ALA A 91 -19.91 15.04 2.04
CA ALA A 91 -21.10 15.61 1.39
C ALA A 91 -20.79 16.84 0.52
N ASP A 92 -19.83 17.67 0.93
CA ASP A 92 -19.43 18.86 0.18
C ASP A 92 -18.50 18.52 -1.00
N GLU A 93 -17.59 17.56 -0.86
CA GLU A 93 -16.84 17.02 -1.99
C GLU A 93 -17.77 16.37 -3.01
N TRP A 94 -18.83 15.69 -2.57
CA TRP A 94 -19.86 15.16 -3.45
C TRP A 94 -20.54 16.26 -4.26
N LYS A 95 -20.90 17.40 -3.63
CA LYS A 95 -21.46 18.56 -4.35
C LYS A 95 -20.48 19.09 -5.40
N ARG A 96 -19.20 19.25 -5.05
CA ARG A 96 -18.14 19.69 -5.97
C ARG A 96 -17.94 18.71 -7.12
N LEU A 97 -17.85 17.42 -6.82
CA LEU A 97 -17.61 16.38 -7.83
C LEU A 97 -18.79 16.32 -8.81
N LYS A 98 -20.03 16.35 -8.31
CA LYS A 98 -21.25 16.36 -9.13
C LYS A 98 -21.40 17.64 -9.97
N SER A 99 -20.88 18.79 -9.51
CA SER A 99 -20.90 20.04 -10.29
C SER A 99 -19.94 20.05 -11.49
N THR A 100 -19.00 19.11 -11.58
CA THR A 100 -18.07 19.00 -12.73
C THR A 100 -18.69 18.40 -14.00
N GLY A 101 -19.98 18.07 -14.01
CA GLY A 101 -20.65 17.45 -15.17
C GLY A 101 -20.15 16.03 -15.48
N LYS A 102 -19.45 15.39 -14.53
CA LYS A 102 -18.99 14.01 -14.65
C LYS A 102 -20.08 13.06 -14.14
N ASP A 103 -21.02 12.71 -15.02
CA ASP A 103 -22.14 11.78 -14.75
C ASP A 103 -21.72 10.34 -14.36
N ARG A 104 -20.42 10.07 -14.24
CA ARG A 104 -19.85 8.75 -13.89
C ARG A 104 -19.51 8.61 -12.42
N LEU A 105 -19.76 9.64 -11.61
CA LEU A 105 -19.46 9.61 -10.18
C LEU A 105 -20.57 8.86 -9.44
N ARG A 106 -20.25 7.66 -8.94
CA ARG A 106 -21.15 6.83 -8.15
C ARG A 106 -20.86 7.01 -6.67
N ASP A 107 -21.89 7.21 -5.86
CA ASP A 107 -21.74 7.21 -4.39
C ASP A 107 -20.99 5.93 -3.96
N PHE A 108 -19.86 6.09 -3.28
CA PHE A 108 -18.97 5.00 -2.89
C PHE A 108 -18.88 4.93 -1.36
N PRO A 109 -19.89 4.33 -0.70
CA PRO A 109 -19.90 4.26 0.75
C PRO A 109 -18.76 3.40 1.27
N SER A 110 -18.23 3.78 2.43
CA SER A 110 -17.24 3.00 3.16
C SER A 110 -17.72 1.57 3.35
N PHE A 111 -16.83 0.60 3.12
CA PHE A 111 -17.16 -0.81 3.26
C PHE A 111 -17.56 -1.13 4.71
N LYS A 112 -18.72 -1.76 4.89
CA LYS A 112 -19.09 -2.40 6.15
C LYS A 112 -18.12 -3.55 6.42
N PRO A 113 -17.81 -3.89 7.69
CA PRO A 113 -16.88 -4.98 8.00
C PRO A 113 -17.21 -6.31 7.31
N ALA A 114 -18.50 -6.62 7.12
CA ALA A 114 -18.95 -7.83 6.43
C ALA A 114 -18.64 -7.85 4.92
N GLN A 115 -18.37 -6.70 4.30
CA GLN A 115 -18.05 -6.55 2.87
C GLN A 115 -16.55 -6.69 2.59
N ILE A 116 -15.70 -6.63 3.62
CA ILE A 116 -14.26 -6.84 3.49
C ILE A 116 -13.99 -8.33 3.29
N HIS A 117 -13.20 -8.68 2.27
CA HIS A 117 -12.78 -10.06 2.01
C HIS A 117 -12.20 -10.68 3.30
N PRO A 118 -12.60 -11.90 3.71
CA PRO A 118 -12.18 -12.51 4.97
C PRO A 118 -10.67 -12.46 5.21
N ASP A 119 -9.87 -12.78 4.19
CA ASP A 119 -8.41 -12.79 4.27
C ASP A 119 -7.79 -11.38 4.45
N LEU A 120 -8.55 -10.33 4.16
CA LEU A 120 -8.10 -8.94 4.28
C LEU A 120 -8.55 -8.29 5.60
N ARG A 121 -9.29 -8.98 6.46
CA ARG A 121 -9.75 -8.42 7.75
C ARG A 121 -8.60 -8.04 8.67
N ALA A 122 -7.50 -8.78 8.61
CA ALA A 122 -6.25 -8.49 9.30
C ALA A 122 -5.11 -8.27 8.29
N PRO A 123 -4.06 -7.54 8.64
CA PRO A 123 -2.84 -7.50 7.84
C PRO A 123 -2.15 -8.88 7.82
N ALA A 124 -1.55 -9.24 6.68
CA ALA A 124 -0.89 -10.54 6.49
C ALA A 124 0.40 -10.70 7.32
N GLY A 125 0.97 -9.61 7.83
CA GLY A 125 2.18 -9.61 8.66
C GLY A 125 2.09 -8.60 9.80
N LYS A 126 2.89 -8.81 10.85
CA LYS A 126 2.86 -7.97 12.06
C LYS A 126 3.77 -6.74 11.96
N ALA A 127 4.85 -6.83 11.19
CA ALA A 127 5.84 -5.76 11.08
C ALA A 127 6.02 -5.34 9.61
N ILE A 128 6.22 -4.05 9.42
CA ILE A 128 6.77 -3.46 8.20
C ILE A 128 8.12 -2.87 8.59
N GLU A 129 9.18 -3.28 7.90
CA GLU A 129 10.53 -2.89 8.24
C GLU A 129 11.09 -1.90 7.24
N ILE A 130 11.74 -0.86 7.74
CA ILE A 130 12.61 0.03 6.97
C ILE A 130 13.97 0.11 7.67
N ASP A 131 15.04 0.27 6.92
CA ASP A 131 16.41 0.26 7.43
C ASP A 131 17.22 1.43 6.88
N GLN A 132 18.33 1.78 7.54
CA GLN A 132 19.23 2.86 7.16
C GLN A 132 20.68 2.38 6.93
N PRO A 133 20.94 1.38 6.07
CA PRO A 133 22.27 0.77 5.95
C PRO A 133 23.32 1.68 5.30
N CYS A 134 22.88 2.69 4.55
CA CYS A 134 23.74 3.58 3.77
C CYS A 134 23.19 5.01 3.73
N CYS A 135 22.75 5.53 4.88
CA CYS A 135 22.31 6.93 5.03
C CYS A 135 21.07 7.26 4.19
N ARG A 136 20.23 6.24 3.92
CA ARG A 136 18.95 6.32 3.23
C ARG A 136 18.00 5.27 3.78
N PHE A 137 16.70 5.51 3.71
CA PHE A 137 15.69 4.54 4.17
C PHE A 137 15.43 3.47 3.11
N ILE A 138 15.58 2.19 3.45
CA ILE A 138 15.33 1.09 2.53
C ILE A 138 14.30 0.14 3.15
N PRO A 139 13.15 -0.11 2.50
CA PRO A 139 12.69 0.57 1.28
C PRO A 139 12.32 2.04 1.54
N HIS A 140 12.38 2.88 0.51
CA HIS A 140 11.94 4.29 0.60
C HIS A 140 10.41 4.43 0.69
N GLN A 141 9.68 3.39 0.31
CA GLN A 141 8.22 3.38 0.36
C GLN A 141 7.70 2.03 0.83
N SER A 142 6.66 2.05 1.65
CA SER A 142 5.95 0.87 2.10
C SER A 142 4.50 1.19 2.41
N ALA A 143 3.64 0.18 2.32
CA ALA A 143 2.26 0.28 2.78
C ALA A 143 2.15 -0.37 4.16
N ILE A 144 1.51 0.32 5.09
CA ILE A 144 1.25 -0.17 6.45
C ILE A 144 -0.22 -0.04 6.78
N ARG A 145 -0.75 -0.99 7.55
CA ARG A 145 -2.14 -1.02 8.03
C ARG A 145 -2.18 -0.88 9.54
N VAL A 146 -3.31 -0.39 10.04
CA VAL A 146 -3.64 -0.43 11.47
C VAL A 146 -3.50 -1.87 11.99
N GLY A 147 -2.88 -2.01 13.16
CA GLY A 147 -2.55 -3.29 13.80
C GLY A 147 -1.16 -3.83 13.47
N GLN A 148 -0.42 -3.19 12.56
CA GLN A 148 0.99 -3.50 12.30
C GLN A 148 1.93 -2.58 13.10
N THR A 149 3.19 -2.97 13.19
CA THR A 149 4.28 -2.17 13.75
C THR A 149 5.22 -1.73 12.63
N LEU A 150 5.53 -0.44 12.55
CA LEU A 150 6.66 0.04 11.76
C LEU A 150 7.95 -0.18 12.57
N VAL A 151 8.89 -0.92 12.01
CA VAL A 151 10.20 -1.18 12.61
C VAL A 151 11.24 -0.42 11.80
N ILE A 152 11.87 0.59 12.41
CA ILE A 152 12.92 1.37 11.77
C ILE A 152 14.27 0.90 12.31
N LYS A 153 15.06 0.28 11.45
CA LYS A 153 16.37 -0.31 11.75
C LYS A 153 17.50 0.65 11.39
N ASN A 154 18.65 0.40 11.99
CA ASN A 154 19.91 0.99 11.58
C ASN A 154 20.99 -0.10 11.45
N SER A 155 21.14 -0.67 10.26
CA SER A 155 22.20 -1.62 9.95
C SER A 155 23.52 -0.96 9.52
N ALA A 156 23.61 0.38 9.46
CA ALA A 156 24.87 1.05 9.20
C ALA A 156 25.82 0.97 10.40
N ALA A 157 27.12 1.17 10.15
CA ALA A 157 28.14 1.25 11.20
C ALA A 157 28.09 2.56 12.02
N PHE A 158 27.21 3.49 11.65
CA PHE A 158 27.11 4.83 12.22
C PHE A 158 25.71 5.08 12.76
N PRO A 159 25.53 5.89 13.82
CA PRO A 159 24.21 6.20 14.34
C PRO A 159 23.42 7.07 13.35
N HIS A 160 22.12 6.82 13.25
CA HIS A 160 21.19 7.56 12.37
C HIS A 160 19.94 7.99 13.12
N ASN A 161 19.47 9.19 12.79
CA ASN A 161 18.17 9.66 13.26
C ASN A 161 17.06 9.17 12.34
N ALA A 162 15.94 8.72 12.91
CA ALA A 162 14.75 8.40 12.14
C ALA A 162 13.60 9.35 12.51
N LYS A 163 13.50 10.48 11.81
CA LYS A 163 12.35 11.38 11.99
C LYS A 163 11.10 10.74 11.40
N TYR A 164 10.06 10.60 12.22
CA TYR A 164 8.73 10.26 11.74
C TYR A 164 7.70 11.25 12.27
N ASP A 165 6.74 11.57 11.42
CA ASP A 165 5.60 12.42 11.73
C ASP A 165 4.35 11.72 11.21
N THR A 166 3.37 11.55 12.10
CA THR A 166 2.08 10.97 11.78
C THR A 166 0.99 11.84 12.40
N ASP A 167 -0.22 11.81 11.85
CA ASP A 167 -1.33 12.58 12.39
C ASP A 167 -1.87 11.91 13.66
N ASN A 168 -1.90 10.57 13.71
CA ASN A 168 -2.61 9.82 14.76
C ASN A 168 -1.76 8.81 15.54
N ASN A 169 -0.52 8.55 15.14
CA ASN A 169 0.36 7.55 15.78
C ASN A 169 1.64 8.17 16.38
N GLY A 170 1.67 9.49 16.55
CA GLY A 170 2.76 10.23 17.19
C GLY A 170 3.85 10.73 16.24
N SER A 171 4.84 11.39 16.82
CA SER A 171 5.99 11.98 16.12
C SER A 171 7.20 11.93 17.04
N ASP A 172 8.35 11.57 16.49
CA ASP A 172 9.63 11.59 17.21
C ASP A 172 10.81 11.67 16.21
N ASN A 173 12.02 11.91 16.71
CA ASN A 173 13.26 11.90 15.96
C ASN A 173 14.38 11.15 16.71
N PRO A 174 14.20 9.85 17.03
CA PRO A 174 15.16 9.09 17.81
C PRO A 174 16.49 8.93 17.07
N LEU A 175 17.59 9.05 17.83
CA LEU A 175 18.92 8.60 17.40
C LEU A 175 19.02 7.08 17.61
N ILE A 176 19.15 6.33 16.53
CA ILE A 176 19.24 4.87 16.51
C ILE A 176 20.71 4.47 16.37
N SER A 177 21.26 3.78 17.36
CA SER A 177 22.63 3.27 17.32
C SER A 177 22.80 2.13 16.30
N PRO A 178 24.03 1.84 15.83
CA PRO A 178 24.31 0.71 14.95
C PRO A 178 23.74 -0.62 15.47
N GLY A 179 23.09 -1.38 14.60
CA GLY A 179 22.46 -2.67 14.90
C GLY A 179 21.24 -2.59 15.83
N LYS A 180 20.69 -1.39 16.06
CA LYS A 180 19.48 -1.17 16.85
C LYS A 180 18.29 -0.80 15.97
N GLU A 181 17.13 -0.81 16.59
CA GLU A 181 15.86 -0.48 15.95
C GLU A 181 14.95 0.30 16.91
N VAL A 182 13.99 1.01 16.34
CA VAL A 182 12.82 1.57 17.04
C VAL A 182 11.56 0.96 16.46
N GLN A 183 10.55 0.76 17.31
CA GLN A 183 9.27 0.15 16.95
C GLN A 183 8.13 1.14 17.20
N ILE A 184 7.32 1.38 16.18
CA ILE A 184 6.17 2.28 16.21
C ILE A 184 4.90 1.47 15.92
N PRO A 185 4.11 1.13 16.94
CA PRO A 185 2.83 0.44 16.72
C PRO A 185 1.81 1.36 16.06
N ILE A 186 1.24 0.95 14.92
CA ILE A 186 0.17 1.69 14.23
C ILE A 186 -1.18 1.27 14.78
N LYS A 187 -1.73 2.09 15.67
CA LYS A 187 -2.98 1.83 16.39
C LYS A 187 -4.18 2.55 15.77
N GLN A 188 -3.94 3.64 15.05
CA GLN A 188 -4.98 4.45 14.42
C GLN A 188 -4.71 4.59 12.92
N PRO A 189 -5.75 4.73 12.08
CA PRO A 189 -5.53 5.00 10.66
C PRO A 189 -4.99 6.41 10.46
N GLU A 190 -4.01 6.54 9.58
CA GLU A 190 -3.61 7.85 9.04
C GLU A 190 -4.63 8.23 7.96
N ARG A 191 -5.47 9.23 8.24
CA ARG A 191 -6.45 9.77 7.29
C ARG A 191 -6.28 11.28 7.24
N LYS A 192 -5.64 11.75 6.18
CA LYS A 192 -5.68 13.16 5.84
C LYS A 192 -6.90 13.39 4.98
N GLU A 193 -7.84 14.20 5.47
CA GLU A 193 -8.89 14.74 4.60
C GLU A 193 -8.20 15.52 3.48
N VAL A 194 -8.54 15.20 2.24
CA VAL A 194 -8.05 15.95 1.09
C VAL A 194 -8.81 17.27 1.10
N LYS A 195 -8.21 18.30 1.70
CA LYS A 195 -8.74 19.68 1.64
C LYS A 195 -8.70 20.22 0.22
#